data_AF-A0A644XN31-F1
#
_entry.id   AF-A0A644XN31-F1
#
_cell.length_a   1.000
_cell.length_b   1.000
_cell.length_c   1.000
_cell.angle_alpha   90.00
_cell.angle_beta   90.00
_cell.angle_gamma   90.00
#
_symmetry.space_group_name_H-M   'P 1'
#
loop_
_entity.id
_entity.type
_entity.pdbx_description
1 polymer ?
#
loop_
_entity_poly.entity_id
_entity_poly.type
_entity_poly.pdbx_seq_one_letter_code
_entity_poly.pdbx_strand_id
1 'polypeptide(L)'
;MAINLASKYSDKVAERFRKASLTGGVSNSDYTFDGVKTVKVYSVDTAPLNDYNRSGTARYGTPAELGDTIQELTMVQDKAFTYTIDKGNDQEQMNVKAATKSLRRQIDEVIIPALDKYRFDVWCKQAGTIKALSSAPDKNTITGLIMDSTALLDDALVPSEGRTLFVTAAMYKALKENPDFLGTDKLAEASLVKGQVGEIDGMKVVKVPSSYFPTGVYWLITHKSAVLGPAKLHDYKIHKDPPGINGDLVEGRVLHDAFVLGAKSNGVYVAANSSYVTNNPAITTNAASKTFNLATTTANAKIYYTIDGTDPRYSDTVVTYTANVNYSNFTNGTVVKAYASDTANSIFSSGIASATLTI
;
A
#
# COMPACT_ATOMS: atom_id res chain seq x y z
N MET A 1 25.50 -18.80 59.59
CA MET A 1 24.03 -18.71 59.53
C MET A 1 23.65 -18.15 58.18
N ALA A 2 22.80 -18.82 57.42
CA ALA A 2 22.33 -18.33 56.13
C ALA A 2 21.38 -17.15 56.34
N ILE A 3 21.70 -16.00 55.77
CA ILE A 3 20.80 -14.84 55.74
C ILE A 3 19.79 -15.09 54.62
N ASN A 4 18.54 -15.37 54.98
CA ASN A 4 17.44 -15.41 54.03
C ASN A 4 17.05 -13.97 53.68
N LEU A 5 17.39 -13.52 52.48
CA LEU A 5 17.02 -12.19 51.97
C LEU A 5 15.65 -12.26 51.30
N ALA A 6 14.76 -11.33 51.66
CA ALA A 6 13.46 -11.21 51.01
C ALA A 6 13.63 -10.76 49.55
N SER A 7 12.97 -11.45 48.62
CA SER A 7 12.89 -11.03 47.22
C SER A 7 11.70 -10.08 47.05
N LYS A 8 11.96 -8.86 46.55
CA LYS A 8 10.93 -7.87 46.23
C LYS A 8 10.80 -7.73 44.72
N TYR A 9 9.59 -7.92 44.19
CA TYR A 9 9.28 -7.59 42.80
C TYR A 9 9.16 -6.07 42.61
N SER A 10 9.63 -5.57 41.47
CA SER A 10 9.44 -4.16 41.11
C SER A 10 7.97 -3.89 40.74
N ASP A 11 7.47 -2.73 41.13
CA ASP A 11 6.18 -2.15 40.75
C ASP A 11 6.18 -1.56 39.32
N LYS A 12 7.31 -1.60 38.61
CA LYS A 12 7.46 -1.10 37.25
C LYS A 12 7.47 -2.24 36.24
N VAL A 13 6.75 -2.06 35.13
CA VAL A 13 6.89 -2.93 33.95
C VAL A 13 8.04 -2.43 33.10
N ALA A 14 8.87 -3.35 32.64
CA ALA A 14 9.72 -3.11 31.49
C ALA A 14 8.85 -3.06 30.22
N GLU A 15 8.43 -1.86 29.83
CA GLU A 15 7.61 -1.64 28.62
C GLU A 15 8.38 -2.07 27.36
N ARG A 16 7.69 -2.65 26.36
CA ARG A 16 8.34 -2.97 25.09
C ARG A 16 8.57 -1.69 24.28
N PHE A 17 9.48 -1.77 23.31
CA PHE A 17 9.66 -0.68 22.36
C PHE A 17 8.39 -0.49 21.52
N ARG A 18 7.87 0.74 21.48
CA ARG A 18 6.71 1.12 20.67
C ARG A 18 7.06 2.24 19.70
N LYS A 19 6.31 2.31 18.60
CA LYS A 19 6.36 3.43 17.64
C LYS A 19 4.96 3.99 17.45
N ALA A 20 4.86 5.30 17.23
CA ALA A 20 3.66 5.90 16.70
C ALA A 20 3.41 5.39 15.26
N SER A 21 2.16 5.39 14.81
CA SER A 21 1.81 4.98 13.44
C SER A 21 2.61 5.78 12.41
N LEU A 22 3.23 5.06 11.47
CA LEU A 22 4.01 5.60 10.37
C LEU A 22 3.12 5.98 9.17
N THR A 23 1.90 5.43 9.11
CA THR A 23 0.98 5.62 7.97
C THR A 23 -0.14 6.62 8.24
N GLY A 24 -0.45 6.91 9.52
CA GLY A 24 -1.63 7.69 9.91
C GLY A 24 -1.70 9.14 9.42
N GLY A 25 -0.60 9.73 8.93
CA GLY A 25 -0.57 11.07 8.35
C GLY A 25 -0.39 11.12 6.84
N VAL A 26 -0.29 9.96 6.18
CA VAL A 26 0.15 9.85 4.78
C VAL A 26 -0.99 9.40 3.85
N SER A 27 -2.06 8.82 4.39
CA SER A 27 -3.24 8.47 3.61
C SER A 27 -4.19 9.65 3.37
N ASN A 28 -4.89 9.61 2.23
CA ASN A 28 -6.01 10.48 1.94
C ASN A 28 -7.17 10.24 2.93
N SER A 29 -7.88 11.31 3.27
CA SER A 29 -9.08 11.33 4.11
C SER A 29 -10.33 11.83 3.37
N ASP A 30 -10.25 12.09 2.06
CA ASP A 30 -11.35 12.64 1.24
C ASP A 30 -12.53 11.66 1.08
N TYR A 31 -12.28 10.35 1.25
CA TYR A 31 -13.28 9.30 1.10
C TYR A 31 -13.63 8.69 2.47
N THR A 32 -14.85 8.95 2.94
CA THR A 32 -15.34 8.41 4.21
C THR A 32 -16.09 7.08 4.03
N PHE A 33 -15.89 6.18 5.00
CA PHE A 33 -16.59 4.90 5.10
C PHE A 33 -17.63 4.93 6.22
N ASP A 34 -18.08 6.11 6.68
CA ASP A 34 -19.06 6.22 7.76
C ASP A 34 -20.39 5.58 7.37
N GLY A 35 -20.90 4.69 8.22
CA GLY A 35 -22.15 3.95 7.98
C GLY A 35 -22.12 2.89 6.86
N VAL A 36 -21.10 2.86 5.99
CA VAL A 36 -21.05 1.97 4.81
C VAL A 36 -19.78 1.14 4.74
N LYS A 37 -19.87 -0.14 4.36
CA LYS A 37 -18.69 -1.01 4.20
C LYS A 37 -17.95 -0.77 2.88
N THR A 38 -18.67 -0.28 1.87
CA THR A 38 -18.17 -0.11 0.51
C THR A 38 -18.39 1.33 0.04
N VAL A 39 -17.37 1.91 -0.59
CA VAL A 39 -17.42 3.22 -1.25
C VAL A 39 -17.07 3.00 -2.72
N LYS A 40 -17.87 3.58 -3.63
CA LYS A 40 -17.57 3.58 -5.06
C LYS A 40 -16.95 4.92 -5.45
N VAL A 41 -15.80 4.87 -6.11
CA VAL A 41 -15.07 6.05 -6.57
C VAL A 41 -15.18 6.14 -8.09
N TYR A 42 -15.74 7.25 -8.57
CA TYR A 42 -15.79 7.55 -10.00
C TYR A 42 -14.49 8.22 -10.47
N SER A 43 -14.06 7.89 -11.68
CA SER A 43 -13.08 8.65 -12.45
C SER A 43 -13.68 8.95 -13.81
N VAL A 44 -13.73 10.23 -14.16
CA VAL A 44 -14.30 10.70 -15.44
C VAL A 44 -13.17 10.82 -16.46
N ASP A 45 -13.41 10.31 -17.67
CA ASP A 45 -12.44 10.39 -18.75
C ASP A 45 -12.32 11.81 -19.32
N THR A 46 -11.38 12.03 -20.24
CA THR A 46 -11.24 13.29 -20.97
C THR A 46 -11.47 13.07 -22.46
N ALA A 47 -11.97 14.10 -23.15
CA ALA A 47 -12.10 14.08 -24.59
C ALA A 47 -10.75 14.42 -25.27
N PRO A 48 -10.42 13.80 -26.41
CA PRO A 48 -9.18 14.10 -27.13
C PRO A 48 -9.18 15.53 -27.68
N LEU A 49 -8.02 16.18 -27.65
CA LEU A 49 -7.82 17.49 -28.27
C LEU A 49 -7.61 17.32 -29.78
N ASN A 50 -8.54 17.86 -30.57
CA ASN A 50 -8.48 17.81 -32.03
C ASN A 50 -8.38 19.21 -32.64
N ASP A 51 -7.86 19.30 -33.86
CA ASP A 51 -7.82 20.55 -34.61
C ASP A 51 -9.22 21.08 -34.91
N TYR A 52 -9.40 22.40 -34.74
CA TYR A 52 -10.66 23.06 -35.04
C TYR A 52 -10.85 23.27 -36.55
N ASN A 53 -11.94 22.75 -37.10
CA ASN A 53 -12.34 23.02 -38.49
C ASN A 53 -13.12 24.33 -38.57
N ARG A 54 -12.60 25.30 -39.33
CA ARG A 54 -13.22 26.64 -39.51
C ARG A 54 -14.47 26.64 -40.40
N SER A 55 -14.85 25.51 -40.96
CA SER A 55 -15.98 25.36 -41.90
C SER A 55 -16.81 24.11 -41.56
N GLY A 56 -18.04 24.03 -42.09
CA GLY A 56 -18.96 22.92 -41.80
C GLY A 56 -19.59 22.97 -40.41
N THR A 57 -20.22 21.85 -40.01
CA THR A 57 -21.09 21.73 -38.82
C THR A 57 -20.46 20.94 -37.66
N ALA A 58 -19.41 20.14 -37.89
CA ALA A 58 -18.66 19.39 -36.87
C ALA A 58 -17.30 20.04 -36.58
N ARG A 59 -17.32 21.35 -36.25
CA ARG A 59 -16.10 22.17 -36.18
C ARG A 59 -15.11 21.76 -35.10
N TYR A 60 -15.61 21.17 -34.02
CA TYR A 60 -14.81 20.69 -32.89
C TYR A 60 -14.51 19.18 -32.97
N GLY A 61 -14.85 18.53 -34.09
CA GLY A 61 -14.82 17.07 -34.25
C GLY A 61 -16.20 16.43 -34.09
N THR A 62 -16.23 15.10 -34.16
CA THR A 62 -17.46 14.29 -33.95
C THR A 62 -17.73 14.17 -32.44
N PRO A 63 -18.86 14.65 -31.93
CA PRO A 63 -19.22 14.47 -30.53
C PRO A 63 -19.32 12.97 -30.17
N ALA A 64 -18.74 12.60 -29.04
CA ALA A 64 -18.87 11.29 -28.41
C ALA A 64 -19.24 11.49 -26.95
N GLU A 65 -19.98 10.55 -26.36
CA GLU A 65 -20.30 10.56 -24.94
C GLU A 65 -19.03 10.38 -24.11
N LEU A 66 -18.92 11.13 -23.01
CA LEU A 66 -17.78 11.05 -22.11
C LEU A 66 -17.92 9.80 -21.23
N GLY A 67 -16.88 8.96 -21.23
CA GLY A 67 -16.83 7.77 -20.40
C GLY A 67 -16.53 8.08 -18.93
N ASP A 68 -16.87 7.12 -18.07
CA ASP A 68 -16.42 7.06 -16.70
C ASP A 68 -16.03 5.63 -16.30
N THR A 69 -15.23 5.54 -15.25
CA THR A 69 -14.81 4.27 -14.64
C THR A 69 -15.12 4.29 -13.15
N ILE A 70 -15.49 3.14 -12.61
CA ILE A 70 -15.85 2.96 -11.20
C ILE A 70 -14.85 2.02 -10.55
N GLN A 71 -14.37 2.39 -9.38
CA GLN A 71 -13.61 1.52 -8.49
C GLN A 71 -14.38 1.28 -7.20
N GLU A 72 -14.68 0.02 -6.88
CA GLU A 72 -15.30 -0.35 -5.60
C GLU A 72 -14.26 -0.63 -4.51
N LEU A 73 -14.34 0.12 -3.40
CA LEU A 73 -13.47 -0.03 -2.24
C LEU A 73 -14.27 -0.60 -1.09
N THR A 74 -14.00 -1.84 -0.69
CA THR A 74 -14.75 -2.54 0.38
C THR A 74 -13.85 -2.87 1.56
N MET A 75 -14.19 -2.38 2.76
CA MET A 75 -13.44 -2.71 3.98
C MET A 75 -13.70 -4.15 4.41
N VAL A 76 -12.66 -4.98 4.51
CA VAL A 76 -12.76 -6.40 4.87
C VAL A 76 -12.03 -6.76 6.17
N GLN A 77 -11.09 -5.94 6.66
CA GLN A 77 -10.35 -6.28 7.89
C GLN A 77 -11.14 -5.92 9.15
N ASP A 78 -11.79 -6.92 9.73
CA ASP A 78 -12.46 -6.84 11.02
C ASP A 78 -11.68 -7.66 12.04
N LYS A 79 -10.96 -6.98 12.95
CA LYS A 79 -10.06 -7.62 13.91
C LYS A 79 -10.55 -7.34 15.33
N ALA A 80 -10.35 -8.31 16.21
CA ALA A 80 -10.68 -8.18 17.62
C ALA A 80 -9.60 -8.79 18.52
N PHE A 81 -9.60 -8.40 19.79
CA PHE A 81 -8.83 -9.03 20.85
C PHE A 81 -9.64 -9.10 22.13
N THR A 82 -9.32 -10.06 22.99
CA THR A 82 -9.90 -10.20 24.31
C THR A 82 -8.88 -10.80 25.26
N TYR A 83 -8.87 -10.36 26.52
CA TYR A 83 -8.10 -10.98 27.58
C TYR A 83 -8.68 -10.64 28.95
N THR A 84 -8.36 -11.45 29.95
CA THR A 84 -8.79 -11.24 31.34
C THR A 84 -7.62 -10.89 32.24
N ILE A 85 -7.90 -10.17 33.31
CA ILE A 85 -6.98 -9.86 34.40
C ILE A 85 -7.67 -10.31 35.67
N ASP A 86 -7.20 -11.43 36.23
CA ASP A 86 -7.70 -11.94 37.50
C ASP A 86 -7.34 -11.01 38.67
N LYS A 87 -8.30 -10.79 39.57
CA LYS A 87 -8.21 -9.83 40.68
C LYS A 87 -7.18 -10.24 41.73
N GLY A 88 -7.06 -11.53 42.02
CA GLY A 88 -6.06 -12.06 42.95
C GLY A 88 -4.66 -11.87 42.38
N ASN A 89 -4.47 -12.23 41.11
CA ASN A 89 -3.21 -12.01 40.41
C ASN A 89 -2.82 -10.54 40.31
N ASP A 90 -3.77 -9.62 40.04
CA ASP A 90 -3.46 -8.19 39.94
C ASP A 90 -3.07 -7.60 41.30
N GLN A 91 -3.70 -8.03 42.39
CA GLN A 91 -3.34 -7.63 43.76
C GLN A 91 -1.95 -8.16 44.16
N GLU A 92 -1.65 -9.43 43.88
CA GLU A 92 -0.34 -10.04 44.15
C GLU A 92 0.78 -9.46 43.26
N GLN A 93 0.42 -8.87 42.12
CA GLN A 93 1.33 -8.22 41.18
C GLN A 93 1.31 -6.69 41.28
N MET A 94 0.86 -6.12 42.40
CA MET A 94 0.92 -4.67 42.66
C MET A 94 0.18 -3.81 41.61
N ASN A 95 -0.91 -4.32 41.02
CA ASN A 95 -1.72 -3.67 39.97
C ASN A 95 -0.94 -3.28 38.71
N VAL A 96 0.17 -3.97 38.45
CA VAL A 96 1.07 -3.73 37.32
C VAL A 96 0.39 -4.03 35.97
N LYS A 97 -0.69 -4.84 35.99
CA LYS A 97 -1.49 -5.22 34.82
C LYS A 97 -2.80 -4.45 34.67
N ALA A 98 -3.05 -3.43 35.49
CA ALA A 98 -4.28 -2.61 35.47
C ALA A 98 -4.86 -2.43 34.06
N ALA A 99 -6.15 -2.74 33.90
CA ALA A 99 -6.79 -2.92 32.59
C ALA A 99 -6.59 -1.76 31.60
N THR A 100 -6.63 -0.50 32.05
CA THR A 100 -6.38 0.65 31.17
C THR A 100 -4.95 0.70 30.64
N LYS A 101 -3.96 0.32 31.47
CA LYS A 101 -2.54 0.29 31.07
C LYS A 101 -2.26 -0.85 30.11
N SER A 102 -2.80 -2.04 30.39
CA SER A 102 -2.68 -3.19 29.48
C SER A 102 -3.37 -2.91 28.14
N LEU A 103 -4.53 -2.25 28.14
CA LEU A 103 -5.22 -1.86 26.91
C LEU A 103 -4.37 -0.90 26.07
N ARG A 104 -3.74 0.10 26.70
CA ARG A 104 -2.82 1.00 26.00
C ARG A 104 -1.62 0.25 25.40
N ARG A 105 -1.04 -0.72 26.12
CA ARG A 105 0.03 -1.58 25.59
C ARG A 105 -0.46 -2.38 24.38
N GLN A 106 -1.66 -2.96 24.45
CA GLN A 106 -2.25 -3.68 23.32
C GLN A 106 -2.40 -2.79 22.08
N ILE A 107 -2.87 -1.55 22.26
CA ILE A 107 -3.01 -0.58 21.17
C ILE A 107 -1.63 -0.25 20.56
N ASP A 108 -0.66 0.10 21.40
CA ASP A 108 0.65 0.59 20.97
C ASP A 108 1.55 -0.52 20.38
N GLU A 109 1.50 -1.72 20.95
CA GLU A 109 2.43 -2.81 20.64
C GLU A 109 1.88 -3.83 19.64
N VAL A 110 0.55 -3.91 19.48
CA VAL A 110 -0.10 -4.92 18.62
C VAL A 110 -0.94 -4.26 17.53
N ILE A 111 -1.89 -3.40 17.90
CA ILE A 111 -2.87 -2.86 16.95
C ILE A 111 -2.20 -1.90 15.95
N ILE A 112 -1.50 -0.87 16.43
CA ILE A 112 -0.82 0.10 15.54
C ILE A 112 0.15 -0.61 14.58
N PRO A 113 1.06 -1.50 15.04
CA PRO A 113 1.92 -2.26 14.15
C PRO A 113 1.18 -3.13 13.13
N ALA A 114 0.09 -3.78 13.52
CA ALA A 114 -0.70 -4.63 12.62
C ALA A 114 -1.37 -3.79 11.52
N LEU A 115 -1.93 -2.63 11.87
CA LEU A 115 -2.54 -1.71 10.91
C LEU A 115 -1.51 -1.16 9.91
N ASP A 116 -0.35 -0.70 10.39
CA ASP A 116 0.72 -0.19 9.52
C ASP A 116 1.25 -1.29 8.59
N LYS A 117 1.51 -2.51 9.11
CA LYS A 117 1.92 -3.68 8.31
C LYS A 117 0.95 -3.97 7.17
N TYR A 118 -0.34 -4.01 7.51
CA TYR A 118 -1.38 -4.27 6.53
C TYR A 118 -1.44 -3.18 5.45
N ARG A 119 -1.37 -1.90 5.86
CA ARG A 119 -1.36 -0.77 4.91
C ARG A 119 -0.16 -0.84 3.96
N PHE A 120 1.04 -1.07 4.47
CA PHE A 120 2.22 -1.24 3.63
C PHE A 120 2.09 -2.43 2.68
N ASP A 121 1.55 -3.56 3.14
CA ASP A 121 1.32 -4.73 2.30
C ASP A 121 0.39 -4.42 1.13
N VAL A 122 -0.76 -3.82 1.41
CA VAL A 122 -1.74 -3.47 0.38
C VAL A 122 -1.18 -2.41 -0.57
N TRP A 123 -0.62 -1.31 -0.05
CA TRP A 123 -0.07 -0.24 -0.90
C TRP A 123 1.07 -0.72 -1.78
N CYS A 124 1.93 -1.62 -1.30
CA CYS A 124 3.00 -2.16 -2.12
C CYS A 124 2.46 -3.09 -3.23
N LYS A 125 1.50 -3.96 -2.89
CA LYS A 125 0.90 -4.91 -3.86
C LYS A 125 0.00 -4.24 -4.90
N GLN A 126 -0.63 -3.14 -4.51
CA GLN A 126 -1.50 -2.34 -5.37
C GLN A 126 -0.80 -1.08 -5.91
N ALA A 127 0.54 -1.01 -5.90
CA ALA A 127 1.24 0.13 -6.45
C ALA A 127 1.05 0.22 -7.98
N GLY A 128 0.89 1.42 -8.52
CA GLY A 128 0.79 1.62 -9.96
C GLY A 128 2.07 1.17 -10.66
N THR A 129 3.23 1.46 -10.06
CA THR A 129 4.55 1.03 -10.53
C THR A 129 5.24 0.14 -9.50
N ILE A 130 5.66 -1.05 -9.93
CA ILE A 130 6.52 -1.97 -9.17
C ILE A 130 7.79 -2.20 -9.99
N LYS A 131 8.88 -1.57 -9.58
CA LYS A 131 10.18 -1.68 -10.24
C LYS A 131 10.96 -2.85 -9.65
N ALA A 132 11.20 -3.85 -10.48
CA ALA A 132 12.12 -4.94 -10.20
C ALA A 132 13.58 -4.47 -10.33
N LEU A 133 14.32 -4.51 -9.23
CA LEU A 133 15.77 -4.25 -9.18
C LEU A 133 16.52 -5.59 -9.13
N SER A 134 17.51 -5.75 -10.00
CA SER A 134 18.33 -6.97 -10.11
C SER A 134 19.30 -7.17 -8.94
N SER A 135 19.63 -6.09 -8.23
CA SER A 135 20.50 -6.11 -7.06
C SER A 135 19.98 -5.16 -5.98
N ALA A 136 20.36 -5.45 -4.74
CA ALA A 136 20.10 -4.55 -3.63
C ALA A 136 20.87 -3.22 -3.83
N PRO A 137 20.21 -2.07 -3.69
CA PRO A 137 20.87 -0.77 -3.76
C PRO A 137 21.90 -0.61 -2.65
N ASP A 138 23.03 0.01 -2.99
CA ASP A 138 24.14 0.29 -2.09
C ASP A 138 24.34 1.80 -1.91
N LYS A 139 25.34 2.17 -1.12
CA LYS A 139 25.67 3.58 -0.85
C LYS A 139 25.99 4.39 -2.10
N ASN A 140 26.37 3.78 -3.23
CA ASN A 140 26.73 4.49 -4.45
C ASN A 140 25.53 4.64 -5.40
N THR A 141 24.60 3.70 -5.35
CA THR A 141 23.49 3.57 -6.32
C THR A 141 22.15 4.06 -5.78
N ILE A 142 21.94 4.06 -4.45
CA ILE A 142 20.64 4.32 -3.83
C ILE A 142 20.04 5.69 -4.19
N THR A 143 20.85 6.75 -4.19
CA THR A 143 20.38 8.12 -4.48
C THR A 143 19.91 8.23 -5.94
N GLY A 144 20.70 7.72 -6.88
CA GLY A 144 20.34 7.73 -8.31
C GLY A 144 19.07 6.92 -8.59
N LEU A 145 18.92 5.74 -7.98
CA LEU A 145 17.72 4.92 -8.15
C LEU A 145 16.46 5.56 -7.53
N ILE A 146 16.60 6.34 -6.45
CA ILE A 146 15.49 7.12 -5.89
C ILE A 146 15.13 8.27 -6.84
N MET A 147 16.11 8.97 -7.42
CA MET A 147 15.87 10.02 -8.42
C MET A 147 15.24 9.47 -9.72
N ASP A 148 15.63 8.27 -10.16
CA ASP A 148 14.95 7.59 -11.27
C ASP A 148 13.49 7.27 -10.93
N SER A 149 13.22 6.97 -9.65
CA SER A 149 11.86 6.74 -9.17
C SER A 149 11.03 8.03 -9.19
N THR A 150 11.61 9.18 -8.82
CA THR A 150 10.90 10.48 -8.86
C THR A 150 10.72 10.99 -10.28
N ALA A 151 11.69 10.80 -11.17
CA ALA A 151 11.55 11.10 -12.59
C ALA A 151 10.34 10.37 -13.20
N LEU A 152 10.16 9.09 -12.87
CA LEU A 152 8.98 8.32 -13.30
C LEU A 152 7.65 8.87 -12.76
N LEU A 153 7.65 9.43 -11.54
CA LEU A 153 6.48 10.08 -10.96
C LEU A 153 6.21 11.44 -11.62
N ASP A 154 7.26 12.19 -11.94
CA ASP A 154 7.18 13.49 -12.62
C ASP A 154 6.65 13.34 -14.05
N ASP A 155 7.15 12.35 -14.81
CA ASP A 155 6.66 12.00 -16.15
C ASP A 155 5.19 11.59 -16.12
N ALA A 156 4.72 11.02 -15.00
CA ALA A 156 3.33 10.69 -14.77
C ALA A 156 2.50 11.86 -14.20
N LEU A 157 3.06 13.07 -14.13
CA LEU A 157 2.44 14.31 -13.65
C LEU A 157 1.94 14.23 -12.19
N VAL A 158 2.54 13.36 -11.39
CA VAL A 158 2.23 13.28 -9.95
C VAL A 158 2.78 14.56 -9.29
N PRO A 159 2.05 15.27 -8.43
CA PRO A 159 2.61 16.42 -7.73
C PRO A 159 3.80 16.05 -6.84
N SER A 160 4.81 16.91 -6.76
CA SER A 160 5.98 16.71 -5.87
C SER A 160 5.60 16.89 -4.40
N GLU A 161 4.75 17.87 -4.10
CA GLU A 161 4.21 18.08 -2.76
C GLU A 161 3.34 16.89 -2.32
N GLY A 162 3.50 16.43 -1.09
CA GLY A 162 2.71 15.31 -0.55
C GLY A 162 3.26 13.92 -0.89
N ARG A 163 4.43 13.84 -1.54
CA ARG A 163 5.19 12.59 -1.68
C ARG A 163 5.91 12.24 -0.38
N THR A 164 5.80 10.98 0.03
CA THR A 164 6.54 10.42 1.16
C THR A 164 7.31 9.19 0.71
N LEU A 165 8.62 9.18 0.99
CA LEU A 165 9.50 8.05 0.77
C LEU A 165 9.63 7.23 2.05
N PHE A 166 9.12 6.00 2.02
CA PHE A 166 9.30 5.01 3.07
C PHE A 166 10.43 4.06 2.70
N VAL A 167 11.47 4.02 3.53
CA VAL A 167 12.64 3.15 3.31
C VAL A 167 12.77 2.11 4.40
N THR A 168 13.25 0.92 4.04
CA THR A 168 13.68 -0.07 5.04
C THR A 168 14.86 0.47 5.86
N ALA A 169 15.09 -0.09 7.04
CA ALA A 169 16.23 0.27 7.87
C ALA A 169 17.59 0.06 7.15
N ALA A 170 17.69 -0.95 6.29
CA ALA A 170 18.88 -1.23 5.50
C ALA A 170 19.12 -0.15 4.42
N MET A 171 18.08 0.25 3.70
CA MET A 171 18.18 1.32 2.70
C MET A 171 18.45 2.68 3.35
N TYR A 172 17.87 2.93 4.53
CA TYR A 172 18.20 4.12 5.29
C TYR A 172 19.69 4.15 5.71
N LYS A 173 20.27 3.00 6.09
CA LYS A 173 21.71 2.91 6.35
C LYS A 173 22.52 3.23 5.09
N ALA A 174 22.17 2.65 3.95
CA ALA A 174 22.86 2.93 2.68
C ALA A 174 22.78 4.41 2.28
N LEU A 175 21.64 5.08 2.52
CA LEU A 175 21.50 6.54 2.34
C LEU A 175 22.47 7.32 3.25
N LYS A 176 22.61 6.94 4.52
CA LYS A 176 23.55 7.63 5.44
C LYS A 176 25.02 7.40 5.10
N GLU A 177 25.35 6.29 4.45
CA GLU A 177 26.70 5.97 4.00
C GLU A 177 27.04 6.61 2.64
N ASN A 178 26.03 7.12 1.92
CA ASN A 178 26.23 7.83 0.67
C ASN A 178 26.88 9.21 0.97
N PRO A 179 28.04 9.52 0.37
CA PRO A 179 28.75 10.77 0.63
C PRO A 179 27.99 12.01 0.13
N ASP A 180 27.17 11.89 -0.92
CA ASP A 180 26.39 12.99 -1.47
C ASP A 180 25.23 13.38 -0.54
N PHE A 181 24.65 12.42 0.18
CA PHE A 181 23.60 12.65 1.17
C PHE A 181 24.10 13.46 2.37
N LEU A 182 25.36 13.29 2.77
CA LEU A 182 26.00 14.05 3.86
C LEU A 182 26.34 15.50 3.46
N GLY A 183 26.37 15.83 2.17
CA GLY A 183 26.69 17.17 1.66
C GLY A 183 25.52 18.16 1.66
N THR A 184 24.29 17.66 1.76
CA THR A 184 23.03 18.43 1.76
C THR A 184 22.46 18.71 3.16
N ASP A 185 23.29 18.57 4.20
CA ASP A 185 22.91 18.50 5.62
C ASP A 185 22.42 19.85 6.22
N LYS A 186 21.37 20.43 5.66
CA LYS A 186 20.42 21.28 6.39
C LYS A 186 19.27 20.45 7.01
N LEU A 187 19.54 19.19 7.36
CA LEU A 187 18.56 18.29 7.96
C LEU A 187 18.51 18.35 9.50
N ALA A 188 19.24 19.28 10.13
CA ALA A 188 19.44 19.27 11.57
C ALA A 188 18.36 19.99 12.42
N GLU A 189 17.56 20.93 11.90
CA GLU A 189 16.77 21.79 12.80
C GLU A 189 15.23 21.77 12.68
N ALA A 190 14.61 20.98 11.79
CA ALA A 190 13.14 20.95 11.72
C ALA A 190 12.47 19.59 11.44
N SER A 191 13.18 18.45 11.52
CA SER A 191 12.56 17.11 11.33
C SER A 191 12.04 16.45 12.61
N LEU A 192 11.64 17.24 13.61
CA LEU A 192 11.00 16.76 14.85
C LEU A 192 9.50 16.40 14.68
N VAL A 193 9.06 16.14 13.44
CA VAL A 193 7.71 15.64 13.16
C VAL A 193 7.73 14.12 13.01
N LYS A 194 7.35 13.43 14.10
CA LYS A 194 6.97 12.00 14.21
C LYS A 194 7.64 11.08 13.17
N GLY A 195 8.91 10.73 13.37
CA GLY A 195 9.58 9.66 12.61
C GLY A 195 10.13 10.04 11.24
N GLN A 196 10.04 11.32 10.85
CA GLN A 196 10.80 11.89 9.75
C GLN A 196 12.29 11.86 10.08
N VAL A 197 13.11 11.41 9.14
CA VAL A 197 14.57 11.30 9.37
C VAL A 197 15.39 12.02 8.31
N GLY A 198 14.72 12.81 7.47
CA GLY A 198 15.32 13.67 6.47
C GLY A 198 14.38 13.98 5.31
N GLU A 199 14.95 14.57 4.27
CA GLU A 199 14.34 14.84 2.99
C GLU A 199 15.32 14.43 1.88
N ILE A 200 14.81 13.89 0.79
CA ILE A 200 15.58 13.59 -0.43
C ILE A 200 14.70 13.95 -1.62
N ASP A 201 15.23 14.75 -2.54
CA ASP A 201 14.52 15.15 -3.77
C ASP A 201 13.09 15.69 -3.51
N GLY A 202 12.94 16.59 -2.51
CA GLY A 202 11.64 17.14 -2.12
C GLY A 202 10.72 16.20 -1.33
N MET A 203 11.13 14.94 -1.12
CA MET A 203 10.32 13.92 -0.44
C MET A 203 10.73 13.72 1.01
N LYS A 204 9.72 13.68 1.88
CA LYS A 204 9.89 13.27 3.28
C LYS A 204 10.39 11.83 3.38
N VAL A 205 11.51 11.60 4.08
CA VAL A 205 12.05 10.25 4.34
C VAL A 205 11.56 9.72 5.68
N VAL A 206 10.88 8.57 5.64
CA VAL A 206 10.39 7.85 6.82
C VAL A 206 11.06 6.47 6.91
N LYS A 207 11.75 6.22 8.02
CA LYS A 207 12.40 4.94 8.28
C LYS A 207 11.41 3.92 8.86
N VAL A 208 11.18 2.86 8.11
CA VAL A 208 10.25 1.78 8.46
C VAL A 208 11.05 0.53 8.89
N PRO A 209 10.66 -0.16 9.99
CA PRO A 209 11.23 -1.46 10.32
C PRO A 209 11.00 -2.45 9.18
N SER A 210 12.00 -3.25 8.81
CA SER A 210 11.85 -4.20 7.69
C SER A 210 10.71 -5.20 7.89
N SER A 211 10.34 -5.51 9.15
CA SER A 211 9.21 -6.37 9.48
C SER A 211 7.83 -5.76 9.19
N TYR A 212 7.76 -4.48 8.83
CA TYR A 212 6.52 -3.80 8.44
C TYR A 212 6.28 -3.86 6.93
N PHE A 213 7.34 -3.99 6.15
CA PHE A 213 7.25 -4.15 4.71
C PHE A 213 7.06 -5.62 4.34
N PRO A 214 6.39 -5.91 3.20
CA PRO A 214 6.48 -7.22 2.60
C PRO A 214 7.92 -7.55 2.21
N THR A 215 8.22 -8.84 2.16
CA THR A 215 9.54 -9.34 1.78
C THR A 215 9.96 -8.81 0.40
N GLY A 216 11.22 -8.42 0.26
CA GLY A 216 11.79 -7.98 -1.02
C GLY A 216 11.65 -6.49 -1.32
N VAL A 217 10.87 -5.71 -0.55
CA VAL A 217 10.76 -4.25 -0.75
C VAL A 217 12.01 -3.53 -0.26
N TYR A 218 12.54 -2.64 -1.10
CA TYR A 218 13.61 -1.71 -0.74
C TYR A 218 13.02 -0.38 -0.22
N TRP A 219 12.11 0.21 -1.01
CA TRP A 219 11.36 1.40 -0.63
C TRP A 219 9.99 1.47 -1.31
N LEU A 220 9.12 2.29 -0.71
CA LEU A 220 7.81 2.68 -1.22
C LEU A 220 7.74 4.20 -1.26
N ILE A 221 7.30 4.78 -2.38
CA ILE A 221 6.92 6.17 -2.49
C ILE A 221 5.40 6.23 -2.62
N THR A 222 4.76 7.06 -1.80
CA THR A 222 3.32 7.32 -1.91
C THR A 222 3.07 8.82 -2.00
N HIS A 223 2.20 9.22 -2.91
CA HIS A 223 1.54 10.53 -2.87
C HIS A 223 0.28 10.45 -2.01
N LYS A 224 0.07 11.43 -1.11
CA LYS A 224 -1.04 11.42 -0.14
C LYS A 224 -2.41 11.17 -0.79
N SER A 225 -2.66 11.76 -1.95
CA SER A 225 -3.98 11.64 -2.61
C SER A 225 -4.24 10.28 -3.25
N ALA A 226 -3.24 9.40 -3.38
CA ALA A 226 -3.34 8.13 -4.11
C ALA A 226 -3.66 6.93 -3.20
N VAL A 227 -3.32 7.03 -1.91
CA VAL A 227 -3.46 5.92 -0.96
C VAL A 227 -4.51 6.23 0.10
N LEU A 228 -5.27 5.21 0.48
CA LEU A 228 -6.28 5.27 1.54
C LEU A 228 -5.92 4.30 2.66
N GLY A 229 -6.27 4.67 3.89
CA GLY A 229 -6.08 3.83 5.07
C GLY A 229 -7.22 3.97 6.07
N PRO A 230 -8.49 3.77 5.67
CA PRO A 230 -9.63 3.99 6.55
C PRO A 230 -9.58 3.07 7.77
N ALA A 231 -9.96 3.60 8.92
CA ALA A 231 -10.20 2.84 10.14
C ALA A 231 -11.45 3.40 10.82
N LYS A 232 -12.38 2.52 11.20
CA LYS A 232 -13.64 2.87 11.87
C LYS A 232 -14.02 1.80 12.88
N LEU A 233 -15.01 2.08 13.73
CA LEU A 233 -15.45 1.17 14.80
C LEU A 233 -14.29 0.70 15.69
N HIS A 234 -13.69 1.65 16.41
CA HIS A 234 -12.78 1.35 17.52
C HIS A 234 -13.61 1.25 18.82
N ASP A 235 -14.11 0.06 19.10
CA ASP A 235 -14.80 -0.21 20.37
C ASP A 235 -13.83 -0.90 21.31
N TYR A 236 -13.55 -0.29 22.46
CA TYR A 236 -12.71 -0.85 23.51
C TYR A 236 -13.49 -0.83 24.82
N LYS A 237 -13.65 -2.01 25.41
CA LYS A 237 -14.42 -2.20 26.63
C LYS A 237 -13.55 -2.81 27.71
N ILE A 238 -13.78 -2.36 28.94
CA ILE A 238 -13.24 -2.97 30.14
C ILE A 238 -14.45 -3.26 31.03
N HIS A 239 -14.78 -4.55 31.16
CA HIS A 239 -15.82 -5.02 32.06
C HIS A 239 -15.20 -5.40 33.39
N LYS A 240 -15.68 -4.81 34.49
CA LYS A 240 -15.24 -5.14 35.85
C LYS A 240 -16.12 -6.21 36.44
N ASP A 241 -15.51 -7.30 36.92
CA ASP A 241 -16.16 -8.44 37.56
C ASP A 241 -17.40 -8.97 36.75
N PRO A 242 -17.28 -9.24 35.43
CA PRO A 242 -18.39 -9.77 34.67
C PRO A 242 -18.74 -11.21 35.10
N PRO A 243 -19.95 -11.71 34.80
CA PRO A 243 -20.35 -13.07 35.18
C PRO A 243 -19.32 -14.12 34.75
N GLY A 244 -18.81 -14.90 35.72
CA GLY A 244 -17.84 -15.97 35.48
C GLY A 244 -16.36 -15.55 35.53
N ILE A 245 -16.04 -14.27 35.73
CA ILE A 245 -14.66 -13.77 35.84
C ILE A 245 -14.52 -12.94 37.13
N ASN A 246 -13.55 -13.28 37.98
CA ASN A 246 -13.17 -12.48 39.14
C ASN A 246 -12.03 -11.53 38.78
N GLY A 247 -12.35 -10.30 38.36
CA GLY A 247 -11.39 -9.35 37.81
C GLY A 247 -11.88 -8.63 36.55
N ASP A 248 -10.96 -8.10 35.74
CA ASP A 248 -11.29 -7.32 34.56
C ASP A 248 -11.30 -8.17 33.28
N LEU A 249 -12.29 -7.98 32.42
CA LEU A 249 -12.32 -8.48 31.03
C LEU A 249 -12.11 -7.29 30.09
N VAL A 250 -11.05 -7.34 29.29
CA VAL A 250 -10.72 -6.31 28.31
C VAL A 250 -10.98 -6.83 26.91
N GLU A 251 -11.78 -6.09 26.14
CA GLU A 251 -12.16 -6.45 24.78
C GLU A 251 -11.96 -5.28 23.84
N GLY A 252 -11.63 -5.58 22.58
CA GLY A 252 -11.56 -4.56 21.55
C GLY A 252 -11.85 -5.08 20.16
N ARG A 253 -12.43 -4.23 19.32
CA ARG A 253 -12.67 -4.46 17.90
C ARG A 253 -12.17 -3.27 17.10
N VAL A 254 -11.57 -3.55 15.94
CA VAL A 254 -11.05 -2.57 14.99
C VAL A 254 -11.41 -3.00 13.58
N LEU A 255 -12.22 -2.20 12.88
CA LEU A 255 -12.50 -2.37 11.46
C LEU A 255 -11.61 -1.41 10.66
N HIS A 256 -10.73 -1.93 9.81
CA HIS A 256 -9.81 -1.11 9.03
C HIS A 256 -9.65 -1.65 7.62
N ASP A 257 -9.03 -0.85 6.75
CA ASP A 257 -8.51 -1.35 5.49
C ASP A 257 -7.45 -0.40 4.91
N ALA A 258 -6.99 -0.69 3.71
CA ALA A 258 -6.06 0.11 2.94
C ALA A 258 -6.36 -0.07 1.45
N PHE A 259 -6.22 0.97 0.65
CA PHE A 259 -6.47 0.91 -0.79
C PHE A 259 -5.54 1.84 -1.57
N VAL A 260 -5.34 1.55 -2.85
CA VAL A 260 -4.78 2.49 -3.84
C VAL A 260 -5.87 2.87 -4.83
N LEU A 261 -6.02 4.17 -5.09
CA LEU A 261 -6.96 4.68 -6.09
C LEU A 261 -6.41 4.44 -7.49
N GLY A 262 -7.13 3.70 -8.33
CA GLY A 262 -6.68 3.29 -9.67
C GLY A 262 -6.31 4.47 -10.56
N ALA A 263 -7.16 5.51 -10.58
CA ALA A 263 -6.92 6.75 -11.34
C ALA A 263 -5.69 7.55 -10.88
N LYS A 264 -5.19 7.30 -9.66
CA LYS A 264 -3.99 7.95 -9.09
C LYS A 264 -2.90 6.95 -8.74
N SER A 265 -2.99 5.72 -9.26
CA SER A 265 -2.09 4.62 -8.91
C SER A 265 -0.63 4.90 -9.27
N ASN A 266 -0.39 5.71 -10.32
CA ASN A 266 0.93 6.20 -10.68
C ASN A 266 1.61 7.01 -9.56
N GLY A 267 0.86 7.56 -8.61
CA GLY A 267 1.40 8.20 -7.40
C GLY A 267 1.92 7.21 -6.34
N VAL A 268 1.91 5.91 -6.63
CA VAL A 268 2.41 4.85 -5.74
C VAL A 268 3.46 4.04 -6.48
N TYR A 269 4.70 4.08 -5.97
CA TYR A 269 5.86 3.43 -6.56
C TYR A 269 6.54 2.53 -5.55
N VAL A 270 6.90 1.31 -5.97
CA VAL A 270 7.68 0.37 -5.17
C VAL A 270 8.96 0.00 -5.92
N ALA A 271 10.09 0.04 -5.23
CA ALA A 271 11.28 -0.69 -5.67
C ALA A 271 11.40 -1.98 -4.86
N ALA A 272 11.48 -3.10 -5.56
CA ALA A 272 11.58 -4.42 -4.95
C ALA A 272 12.63 -5.27 -5.66
N ASN A 273 13.15 -6.27 -4.95
CA ASN A 273 14.04 -7.27 -5.53
C ASN A 273 13.31 -8.04 -6.64
N SER A 274 13.95 -8.18 -7.81
CA SER A 274 13.37 -8.83 -8.98
C SER A 274 12.88 -10.26 -8.74
N SER A 275 13.49 -11.00 -7.81
CA SER A 275 13.04 -12.36 -7.46
C SER A 275 11.66 -12.40 -6.79
N TYR A 276 11.16 -11.26 -6.31
CA TYR A 276 9.84 -11.12 -5.72
C TYR A 276 8.88 -10.35 -6.61
N VAL A 277 9.18 -10.15 -7.90
CA VAL A 277 8.30 -9.46 -8.84
C VAL A 277 7.95 -10.39 -10.00
N THR A 278 6.66 -10.52 -10.29
CA THR A 278 6.17 -11.32 -11.41
C THR A 278 6.57 -10.64 -12.73
N ASN A 279 6.98 -11.42 -13.72
CA ASN A 279 7.30 -10.90 -15.04
C ASN A 279 6.04 -10.47 -15.79
N ASN A 280 6.12 -9.34 -16.50
CA ASN A 280 5.01 -8.83 -17.29
C ASN A 280 4.51 -9.89 -18.30
N PRO A 281 3.19 -10.01 -18.48
CA PRO A 281 2.66 -10.87 -19.53
C PRO A 281 3.00 -10.31 -20.91
N ALA A 282 3.32 -11.18 -21.87
CA ALA A 282 3.41 -10.86 -23.28
C ALA A 282 2.03 -11.04 -23.93
N ILE A 283 1.56 -10.01 -24.63
CA ILE A 283 0.34 -10.05 -25.44
C ILE A 283 0.73 -10.34 -26.89
N THR A 284 0.34 -11.50 -27.42
CA THR A 284 0.60 -11.88 -28.80
C THR A 284 -0.71 -11.92 -29.58
N THR A 285 -0.86 -11.07 -30.59
CA THR A 285 -2.04 -11.04 -31.46
C THR A 285 -1.79 -11.84 -32.74
N ASN A 286 -2.80 -12.58 -33.18
CA ASN A 286 -2.83 -13.24 -34.48
C ASN A 286 -4.00 -12.65 -35.29
N ALA A 287 -3.67 -11.86 -36.31
CA ALA A 287 -4.65 -11.19 -37.15
C ALA A 287 -5.46 -12.16 -38.02
N ALA A 288 -4.83 -13.25 -38.50
CA ALA A 288 -5.48 -14.21 -39.39
C ALA A 288 -6.60 -14.99 -38.68
N SER A 289 -6.37 -15.40 -37.43
CA SER A 289 -7.37 -16.08 -36.60
C SER A 289 -8.20 -15.14 -35.74
N LYS A 290 -7.91 -13.83 -35.75
CA LYS A 290 -8.50 -12.82 -34.85
C LYS A 290 -8.47 -13.27 -33.38
N THR A 291 -7.33 -13.79 -32.92
CA THR A 291 -7.14 -14.23 -31.53
C THR A 291 -5.94 -13.57 -30.88
N PHE A 292 -5.99 -13.30 -29.59
CA PHE A 292 -4.80 -12.98 -28.80
C PHE A 292 -4.50 -14.04 -27.73
N ASN A 293 -3.22 -14.22 -27.43
CA ASN A 293 -2.71 -15.09 -26.39
C ASN A 293 -1.93 -14.25 -25.37
N LEU A 294 -2.09 -14.59 -24.09
CA LEU A 294 -1.35 -14.01 -22.98
C LEU A 294 -0.43 -15.06 -22.36
N ALA A 295 0.85 -14.75 -22.23
CA ALA A 295 1.81 -15.65 -21.60
C ALA A 295 2.75 -14.89 -20.67
N THR A 296 3.17 -15.48 -19.56
CA THR A 296 4.21 -14.94 -18.68
C THR A 296 5.29 -16.00 -18.47
N THR A 297 6.52 -15.54 -18.25
CA THR A 297 7.67 -16.41 -17.96
C THR A 297 7.75 -16.78 -16.48
N THR A 298 6.95 -16.15 -15.62
CA THR A 298 6.84 -16.55 -14.22
C THR A 298 5.97 -17.81 -14.11
N ALA A 299 6.58 -18.91 -13.67
CA ALA A 299 5.89 -20.18 -13.49
C ALA A 299 4.70 -20.04 -12.52
N ASN A 300 3.58 -20.68 -12.85
CA ASN A 300 2.33 -20.72 -12.05
C ASN A 300 1.64 -19.36 -11.82
N ALA A 301 2.13 -18.27 -12.39
CA ALA A 301 1.45 -16.99 -12.34
C ALA A 301 0.13 -17.03 -13.13
N LYS A 302 -0.92 -16.48 -12.53
CA LYS A 302 -2.20 -16.25 -13.20
C LYS A 302 -2.14 -14.93 -13.94
N ILE A 303 -2.74 -14.88 -15.12
CA ILE A 303 -2.85 -13.65 -15.91
C ILE A 303 -4.29 -13.15 -15.83
N TYR A 304 -4.42 -11.85 -15.65
CA TYR A 304 -5.69 -11.13 -15.60
C TYR A 304 -5.65 -10.03 -16.64
N TYR A 305 -6.77 -9.79 -17.32
CA TYR A 305 -6.84 -8.81 -18.39
C TYR A 305 -8.18 -8.09 -18.44
N THR A 306 -8.17 -6.94 -19.09
CA THR A 306 -9.34 -6.11 -19.44
C THR A 306 -9.28 -5.81 -20.94
N ILE A 307 -10.44 -5.55 -21.54
CA ILE A 307 -10.57 -5.20 -22.97
C ILE A 307 -11.11 -3.79 -23.18
N ASP A 308 -11.52 -3.10 -22.11
CA ASP A 308 -12.02 -1.73 -22.12
C ASP A 308 -10.91 -0.68 -21.93
N GLY A 309 -9.64 -1.12 -21.88
CA GLY A 309 -8.48 -0.26 -21.62
C GLY A 309 -8.32 0.16 -20.15
N THR A 310 -9.18 -0.30 -19.23
CA THR A 310 -9.02 -0.05 -17.79
C THR A 310 -7.86 -0.85 -17.21
N ASP A 311 -7.31 -0.42 -16.07
CA ASP A 311 -6.27 -1.18 -15.39
C ASP A 311 -6.89 -2.42 -14.70
N PRO A 312 -6.51 -3.65 -15.10
CA PRO A 312 -7.07 -4.88 -14.54
C PRO A 312 -6.82 -5.09 -13.03
N ARG A 313 -5.93 -4.30 -12.41
CA ARG A 313 -5.66 -4.37 -10.96
C ARG A 313 -6.73 -3.64 -10.12
N TYR A 314 -7.46 -2.70 -10.72
CA TYR A 314 -8.43 -1.85 -10.02
C TYR A 314 -9.83 -1.88 -10.66
N SER A 315 -10.01 -2.66 -11.72
CA SER A 315 -11.25 -2.73 -12.49
C SER A 315 -12.10 -3.94 -12.12
N ASP A 316 -13.41 -3.74 -12.01
CA ASP A 316 -14.40 -4.81 -11.81
C ASP A 316 -14.68 -5.60 -13.11
N THR A 317 -14.24 -5.09 -14.27
CA THR A 317 -14.38 -5.79 -15.57
C THR A 317 -13.26 -6.79 -15.84
N VAL A 318 -12.35 -6.98 -14.88
CA VAL A 318 -11.20 -7.87 -15.01
C VAL A 318 -11.62 -9.33 -15.23
N VAL A 319 -10.96 -9.96 -16.21
CA VAL A 319 -11.18 -11.37 -16.57
C VAL A 319 -9.91 -12.18 -16.29
N THR A 320 -10.08 -13.37 -15.73
CA THR A 320 -8.98 -14.33 -15.57
C THR A 320 -8.72 -15.02 -16.91
N TYR A 321 -7.48 -14.99 -17.38
CA TYR A 321 -7.07 -15.66 -18.62
C TYR A 321 -7.01 -17.18 -18.45
N THR A 322 -7.70 -17.91 -19.32
CA THR A 322 -7.77 -19.38 -19.30
C THR A 322 -7.41 -20.03 -20.63
N ALA A 323 -7.65 -19.35 -21.75
CA ALA A 323 -7.35 -19.80 -23.10
C ALA A 323 -7.30 -18.60 -24.06
N ASN A 324 -6.81 -18.82 -25.29
CA ASN A 324 -6.78 -17.81 -26.34
C ASN A 324 -8.15 -17.15 -26.53
N VAL A 325 -8.16 -15.82 -26.65
CA VAL A 325 -9.40 -15.03 -26.74
C VAL A 325 -9.63 -14.63 -28.18
N ASN A 326 -10.83 -14.91 -28.71
CA ASN A 326 -11.26 -14.48 -30.04
C ASN A 326 -11.82 -13.04 -29.97
N TYR A 327 -11.31 -12.14 -30.80
CA TYR A 327 -11.70 -10.73 -30.85
C TYR A 327 -12.44 -10.35 -32.15
N SER A 328 -12.99 -11.31 -32.89
CA SER A 328 -13.69 -11.05 -34.16
C SER A 328 -14.88 -10.10 -34.02
N ASN A 329 -15.51 -10.07 -32.84
CA ASN A 329 -16.67 -9.23 -32.53
C ASN A 329 -16.30 -7.97 -31.74
N PHE A 330 -15.01 -7.69 -31.54
CA PHE A 330 -14.59 -6.51 -30.80
C PHE A 330 -14.64 -5.28 -31.72
N THR A 331 -14.45 -4.10 -31.15
CA THR A 331 -14.36 -2.86 -31.94
C THR A 331 -12.92 -2.68 -32.40
N ASN A 332 -12.72 -2.21 -33.64
CA ASN A 332 -11.35 -1.89 -34.08
C ASN A 332 -10.75 -0.81 -33.16
N GLY A 333 -9.52 -1.02 -32.69
CA GLY A 333 -8.91 -0.13 -31.69
C GLY A 333 -9.16 -0.51 -30.23
N THR A 334 -9.84 -1.64 -29.94
CA THR A 334 -9.95 -2.17 -28.58
C THR A 334 -8.58 -2.32 -27.92
N VAL A 335 -8.41 -1.78 -26.71
CA VAL A 335 -7.15 -1.82 -25.95
C VAL A 335 -7.21 -2.93 -24.91
N VAL A 336 -6.37 -3.95 -25.07
CA VAL A 336 -6.18 -5.02 -24.09
C VAL A 336 -5.10 -4.62 -23.12
N LYS A 337 -5.40 -4.64 -21.82
CA LYS A 337 -4.39 -4.51 -20.75
C LYS A 337 -4.34 -5.78 -19.93
N ALA A 338 -3.14 -6.22 -19.58
CA ALA A 338 -2.94 -7.46 -18.83
C ALA A 338 -1.83 -7.33 -17.77
N TYR A 339 -2.02 -8.03 -16.65
CA TYR A 339 -0.98 -8.23 -15.64
C TYR A 339 -0.94 -9.68 -15.19
N ALA A 340 0.21 -10.11 -14.68
CA ALA A 340 0.42 -11.42 -14.10
C ALA A 340 0.58 -11.31 -12.59
N SER A 341 0.05 -12.28 -11.86
CA SER A 341 0.16 -12.38 -10.41
C SER A 341 0.36 -13.82 -9.97
N ASP A 342 1.36 -14.06 -9.15
CA ASP A 342 1.54 -15.33 -8.43
C ASP A 342 1.25 -15.11 -6.94
N THR A 343 -0.03 -15.25 -6.61
CA THR A 343 -0.52 -15.18 -5.25
C THR A 343 -0.05 -16.35 -4.38
N ALA A 344 0.43 -17.45 -4.97
CA ALA A 344 0.84 -18.64 -4.24
C ALA A 344 2.21 -18.45 -3.57
N ASN A 345 3.15 -17.79 -4.26
CA ASN A 345 4.48 -17.50 -3.73
C ASN A 345 4.62 -16.11 -3.08
N SER A 346 3.50 -15.39 -2.93
CA SER A 346 3.48 -14.05 -2.31
C SER A 346 4.45 -13.06 -2.97
N ILE A 347 4.64 -13.18 -4.29
CA ILE A 347 5.42 -12.23 -5.07
C ILE A 347 4.53 -11.05 -5.49
N PHE A 348 5.14 -9.90 -5.71
CA PHE A 348 4.47 -8.74 -6.26
C PHE A 348 3.95 -9.04 -7.67
N SER A 349 2.77 -8.52 -7.98
CA SER A 349 2.21 -8.55 -9.32
C SER A 349 3.12 -7.84 -10.31
N SER A 350 3.02 -8.20 -11.58
CA SER A 350 3.80 -7.58 -12.65
C SER A 350 3.33 -6.13 -12.90
N GLY A 351 4.09 -5.42 -13.74
CA GLY A 351 3.56 -4.24 -14.43
C GLY A 351 2.46 -4.61 -15.42
N ILE A 352 1.94 -3.60 -16.12
CA ILE A 352 0.89 -3.77 -17.12
C ILE A 352 1.49 -3.88 -18.52
N ALA A 353 1.09 -4.91 -19.25
CA ALA A 353 1.24 -4.96 -20.70
C ALA A 353 -0.02 -4.40 -21.36
N SER A 354 0.14 -3.69 -22.47
CA SER A 354 -0.95 -3.09 -23.24
C SER A 354 -0.78 -3.38 -24.72
N ALA A 355 -1.86 -3.72 -25.42
CA ALA A 355 -1.87 -3.91 -26.87
C ALA A 355 -3.18 -3.42 -27.46
N THR A 356 -3.12 -2.74 -28.60
CA THR A 356 -4.30 -2.32 -29.36
C THR A 356 -4.61 -3.35 -30.44
N LEU A 357 -5.84 -3.85 -30.45
CA LEU A 357 -6.30 -4.83 -31.42
C LEU A 357 -6.65 -4.15 -32.75
N THR A 358 -6.20 -4.76 -33.85
CA THR A 358 -6.55 -4.36 -35.22
C THR A 358 -7.37 -5.50 -35.83
N ILE A 359 -8.57 -5.18 -36.31
CA ILE A 359 -9.59 -6.17 -36.74
C ILE A 359 -9.65 -6.36 -38.25
#